data_AF-A0A939G3R6-F1
#
_entry.id   AF-A0A939G3R6-F1
#
_cell.length_a   1.000
_cell.length_b   1.000
_cell.length_c   1.000
_cell.angle_alpha   90.00
_cell.angle_beta   90.00
_cell.angle_gamma   90.00
#
_symmetry.space_group_name_H-M   'P 1'
#
loop_
_entity.id
_entity.type
_entity.pdbx_description
1 polymer ?
#
loop_
_entity_poly.entity_id
_entity_poly.type
_entity_poly.pdbx_seq_one_letter_code
_entity_poly.pdbx_strand_id
1 'polypeptide(L)'
;MLPVLPLKSVLLVNAISSAATGVLLVFLANPIADLFGVPQTNPFNQAGIFLLVFAGLVFITSLQQPINVNALRFIILLDALWVIASLVLLLFLGSSISTIGIVAILAVAAWVAMMALLQRIGLRSL
;
A
#
# COMPACT_ATOMS: atom_id res chain seq x y z
N MET A 1 2.46 5.20 26.91
CA MET A 1 2.26 4.35 25.71
C MET A 1 1.35 5.12 24.77
N LEU A 2 1.74 5.38 23.52
CA LEU A 2 0.83 6.03 22.57
C LEU A 2 -0.41 5.15 22.39
N PRO A 3 -1.63 5.72 22.33
CA PRO A 3 -2.84 4.93 22.09
C PRO A 3 -2.71 4.28 20.72
N VAL A 4 -2.51 2.96 20.70
CA VAL A 4 -2.43 2.19 19.46
C VAL A 4 -3.86 1.91 19.01
N LEU A 5 -4.19 2.30 17.78
CA LEU A 5 -5.49 1.98 17.18
C LEU A 5 -5.75 0.46 17.28
N PRO A 6 -7.00 0.03 17.48
CA PRO A 6 -7.34 -1.39 17.47
C PRO A 6 -6.87 -2.04 16.17
N LEU A 7 -6.31 -3.26 16.23
CA LEU A 7 -5.77 -3.96 15.06
C LEU A 7 -6.79 -4.08 13.91
N LYS A 8 -8.07 -4.31 14.24
CA LYS A 8 -9.16 -4.29 13.26
C LYS A 8 -9.25 -2.95 12.52
N SER A 9 -9.19 -1.84 13.24
CA SER A 9 -9.22 -0.50 12.65
C SER A 9 -8.00 -0.24 11.78
N VAL A 10 -6.81 -0.68 12.21
CA VAL A 10 -5.58 -0.59 11.39
C VAL A 10 -5.75 -1.36 10.07
N LEU A 11 -6.26 -2.59 10.11
CA LEU A 11 -6.51 -3.38 8.91
C LEU A 11 -7.55 -2.73 8.00
N LEU A 12 -8.64 -2.20 8.54
CA LEU A 12 -9.66 -1.50 7.75
C LEU A 12 -9.11 -0.24 7.07
N VAL A 13 -8.33 0.57 7.79
CA VAL A 13 -7.68 1.76 7.21
C VAL A 13 -6.71 1.37 6.11
N ASN A 14 -5.90 0.32 6.29
CA ASN A 14 -5.03 -0.18 5.24
C ASN A 14 -5.83 -0.66 4.02
N ALA A 15 -6.87 -1.47 4.23
CA ALA A 15 -7.72 -1.96 3.14
C ALA A 15 -8.38 -0.80 2.35
N ILE A 16 -8.96 0.18 3.04
CA ILE A 16 -9.64 1.32 2.40
C ILE A 16 -8.63 2.20 1.65
N SER A 17 -7.49 2.53 2.26
CA SER A 17 -6.47 3.36 1.61
C SER A 17 -5.83 2.65 0.40
N SER A 18 -5.58 1.34 0.50
CA SER A 18 -5.11 0.51 -0.62
C SER A 18 -6.16 0.43 -1.73
N ALA A 19 -7.43 0.22 -1.40
CA ALA A 19 -8.51 0.17 -2.39
C ALA A 19 -8.68 1.52 -3.10
N ALA A 20 -8.70 2.62 -2.34
CA ALA A 20 -8.80 3.97 -2.91
C ALA A 20 -7.63 4.27 -3.85
N THR A 21 -6.40 3.95 -3.43
CA THR A 21 -5.21 4.10 -4.28
C THR A 21 -5.31 3.21 -5.53
N GLY A 22 -5.76 1.96 -5.37
CA GLY A 22 -5.96 1.04 -6.48
C GLY A 22 -6.98 1.54 -7.51
N VAL A 23 -8.13 2.05 -7.06
CA VAL A 23 -9.15 2.66 -7.92
C VAL A 23 -8.57 3.85 -8.67
N LEU A 24 -7.85 4.75 -7.98
CA LEU A 24 -7.22 5.90 -8.63
C LEU A 24 -6.23 5.46 -9.71
N LEU A 25 -5.36 4.49 -9.40
CA LEU A 25 -4.36 4.00 -10.34
C LEU A 25 -4.94 3.28 -11.57
N VAL A 26 -6.08 2.59 -11.43
CA VAL A 26 -6.74 1.90 -12.56
C VAL A 26 -7.54 2.88 -13.42
N PHE A 27 -8.35 3.74 -12.81
CA PHE A 27 -9.30 4.57 -13.56
C PHE A 27 -8.72 5.93 -13.97
N LEU A 28 -7.69 6.42 -13.27
CA LEU A 28 -7.03 7.70 -13.54
C LEU A 28 -5.56 7.50 -13.95
N ALA A 29 -5.23 6.38 -14.59
CA ALA A 29 -3.85 6.07 -15.00
C ALA A 29 -3.23 7.13 -15.93
N ASN A 30 -4.00 7.68 -16.88
CA ASN A 30 -3.51 8.71 -17.80
C ASN A 30 -3.07 9.99 -17.07
N PRO A 31 -3.94 10.69 -16.31
CA PRO A 31 -3.53 11.89 -15.60
C PRO A 31 -2.46 11.62 -14.53
N ILE A 32 -2.43 10.41 -13.94
CA ILE A 32 -1.36 10.04 -13.01
C ILE A 32 -0.03 9.85 -13.75
N ALA A 33 -0.02 9.23 -14.92
CA ALA A 33 1.19 9.10 -15.76
C ALA A 33 1.71 10.48 -16.18
N ASP A 34 0.83 11.42 -16.52
CA ASP A 34 1.18 12.81 -16.82
C ASP A 34 1.85 13.49 -15.62
N LEU A 35 1.32 13.31 -14.40
CA LEU A 35 1.95 13.82 -13.17
C LEU A 35 3.35 13.24 -12.96
N PHE A 36 3.56 11.98 -13.36
CA PHE A 36 4.85 11.30 -13.28
C PHE A 36 5.78 11.66 -14.44
N GLY A 37 5.31 12.42 -15.44
CA GLY A 37 6.10 12.80 -16.60
C GLY A 37 6.43 11.64 -17.53
N VAL A 38 5.60 10.59 -17.55
CA VAL A 38 5.83 9.37 -18.35
C VAL A 38 4.63 9.09 -19.27
N PRO A 39 4.86 8.59 -20.49
CA PRO A 39 3.75 8.26 -21.41
C PRO A 39 3.10 6.90 -21.12
N GLN A 40 3.75 6.02 -20.35
CA GLN A 40 3.26 4.66 -20.11
C GLN A 40 2.28 4.61 -18.93
N THR A 41 1.08 4.07 -19.18
CA THR A 41 0.04 3.92 -18.15
C THR A 41 -0.04 2.51 -17.56
N ASN A 42 0.50 1.52 -18.26
CA ASN A 42 0.46 0.11 -17.85
C ASN A 42 0.99 -0.15 -16.42
N PRO A 43 2.11 0.44 -15.97
CA PRO A 43 2.59 0.22 -14.60
C PRO A 43 1.59 0.65 -13.54
N PHE A 44 0.91 1.78 -13.75
CA PHE A 44 -0.11 2.29 -12.82
C PHE A 44 -1.33 1.36 -12.79
N ASN A 45 -1.84 0.95 -13.96
CA ASN A 45 -2.95 0.00 -14.03
C ASN A 45 -2.65 -1.32 -13.32
N GLN A 46 -1.46 -1.89 -13.56
CA GLN A 46 -1.03 -3.16 -12.96
C GLN A 46 -0.88 -3.03 -11.44
N ALA A 47 -0.24 -1.97 -10.97
CA ALA A 47 -0.12 -1.65 -9.55
C ALA A 47 -1.51 -1.46 -8.91
N GLY A 48 -2.42 -0.77 -9.60
CA GLY A 48 -3.77 -0.54 -9.14
C GLY A 48 -4.59 -1.83 -9.00
N ILE A 49 -4.55 -2.72 -9.98
CA ILE A 49 -5.21 -4.04 -9.91
C ILE A 49 -4.64 -4.86 -8.75
N PHE A 50 -3.32 -4.88 -8.59
CA PHE A 50 -2.68 -5.52 -7.44
C PHE A 50 -3.20 -4.97 -6.11
N LEU A 51 -3.26 -3.64 -5.96
CA LEU A 51 -3.75 -2.99 -4.74
C LEU A 51 -5.21 -3.31 -4.45
N LEU A 52 -6.06 -3.45 -5.47
CA LEU A 52 -7.46 -3.85 -5.28
C LEU A 52 -7.57 -5.29 -4.74
N VAL A 53 -6.78 -6.22 -5.29
CA VAL A 53 -6.73 -7.61 -4.79
C VAL A 53 -6.17 -7.65 -3.36
N PHE A 54 -5.08 -6.92 -3.11
CA PHE A 54 -4.48 -6.80 -1.78
C PHE A 54 -5.46 -6.20 -0.77
N ALA A 55 -6.16 -5.12 -1.12
CA ALA A 55 -7.17 -4.51 -0.27
C ALA A 55 -8.29 -5.49 0.09
N GLY A 56 -8.72 -6.32 -0.86
CA GLY A 56 -9.69 -7.40 -0.61
C GLY A 56 -9.20 -8.40 0.43
N LEU A 57 -7.95 -8.87 0.32
CA LEU A 57 -7.31 -9.75 1.31
C LEU A 57 -7.29 -9.11 2.70
N VAL A 58 -6.87 -7.85 2.80
CA VAL A 58 -6.77 -7.13 4.07
C VAL A 58 -8.16 -6.93 4.69
N PHE A 59 -9.14 -6.53 3.87
CA PHE A 59 -10.52 -6.33 4.31
C PHE A 59 -11.12 -7.63 4.86
N ILE A 60 -11.03 -8.74 4.11
CA ILE A 60 -11.54 -10.05 4.56
C ILE A 60 -10.88 -10.46 5.87
N THR A 61 -9.55 -10.30 5.97
CA THR A 61 -8.80 -10.61 7.21
C THR A 61 -9.28 -9.76 8.40
N SER A 62 -9.65 -8.50 8.17
CA SER A 62 -10.15 -7.59 9.22
C SER A 62 -11.51 -8.00 9.80
N LEU A 63 -12.29 -8.81 9.07
CA LEU A 63 -13.62 -9.27 9.49
C LEU A 63 -13.58 -10.56 10.31
N GLN A 64 -12.44 -11.26 10.35
CA GLN A 64 -12.30 -12.54 11.04
C GLN A 64 -12.28 -12.39 12.57
N GLN A 65 -12.91 -13.32 13.27
CA GLN A 65 -12.90 -13.42 14.73
C GLN A 65 -12.69 -14.90 15.14
N PRO A 66 -11.52 -15.29 15.67
CA PRO A 66 -10.31 -14.48 15.84
C PRO A 66 -9.63 -14.12 14.51
N ILE A 67 -8.79 -13.07 14.51
CA ILE A 67 -8.00 -12.69 13.33
C ILE A 67 -7.03 -13.82 12.97
N ASN A 68 -6.96 -14.20 11.69
CA ASN A 68 -6.00 -15.19 11.23
C ASN A 68 -4.57 -14.62 11.25
N VAL A 69 -3.74 -15.13 12.18
CA VAL A 69 -2.36 -14.69 12.37
C VAL A 69 -1.48 -14.91 11.14
N ASN A 70 -1.68 -15.99 10.39
CA ASN A 70 -0.89 -16.26 9.18
C ASN A 70 -1.23 -15.27 8.06
N ALA A 71 -2.52 -14.97 7.86
CA ALA A 71 -2.95 -13.95 6.91
C ALA A 71 -2.42 -12.56 7.29
N LEU A 72 -2.47 -12.20 8.58
CA LEU A 72 -1.90 -10.94 9.08
C LEU A 72 -0.39 -10.84 8.84
N ARG A 73 0.38 -11.89 9.11
CA ARG A 73 1.83 -11.92 8.83
C ARG A 73 2.12 -11.79 7.35
N PHE A 74 1.32 -12.43 6.50
CA PHE A 74 1.45 -12.32 5.05
C PHE A 74 1.15 -10.91 4.54
N ILE A 75 0.11 -10.25 5.07
CA ILE A 75 -0.20 -8.84 4.77
C ILE A 75 0.99 -7.93 5.14
N ILE A 76 1.54 -8.07 6.35
CA ILE A 76 2.71 -7.29 6.80
C ILE A 76 3.91 -7.50 5.86
N LEU A 77 4.12 -8.74 5.40
CA LEU A 77 5.18 -9.05 4.45
C LEU A 77 4.95 -8.35 3.10
N LEU A 78 3.73 -8.38 2.57
CA LEU A 78 3.40 -7.70 1.31
C LEU A 78 3.55 -6.18 1.41
N ASP A 79 3.11 -5.57 2.51
CA ASP A 79 3.32 -4.14 2.77
C ASP A 79 4.81 -3.80 2.84
N ALA A 80 5.62 -4.61 3.54
CA ALA A 80 7.06 -4.42 3.60
C ALA A 80 7.73 -4.56 2.21
N LEU A 81 7.31 -5.54 1.41
CA LEU A 81 7.80 -5.73 0.04
C LEU A 81 7.41 -4.56 -0.87
N TRP A 82 6.21 -4.00 -0.72
CA TRP A 82 5.78 -2.81 -1.47
C TRP A 82 6.68 -1.61 -1.18
N VAL A 83 7.01 -1.39 0.10
CA VAL A 83 7.93 -0.31 0.51
C VAL A 83 9.30 -0.51 -0.09
N ILE A 84 9.86 -1.72 0.00
CA ILE A 84 11.17 -2.04 -0.58
C ILE A 84 11.15 -1.84 -2.10
N ALA A 85 10.12 -2.36 -2.78
CA ALA A 85 9.94 -2.22 -4.22
C ALA A 85 9.83 -0.74 -4.64
N SER A 86 9.16 0.09 -3.84
CA SER A 86 9.05 1.53 -4.08
C SER A 86 10.41 2.22 -4.02
N LEU A 87 11.24 1.88 -3.02
CA LEU A 87 12.60 2.42 -2.92
C LEU A 87 13.50 1.93 -4.06
N VAL A 88 13.43 0.64 -4.39
CA VAL A 88 14.13 0.04 -5.54
C VAL A 88 13.72 0.74 -6.84
N LEU A 89 12.42 0.96 -7.05
CA LEU A 89 11.90 1.67 -8.22
C LEU A 89 12.53 3.06 -8.37
N LEU A 90 12.65 3.81 -7.28
CA LEU A 90 13.26 5.14 -7.29
C LEU A 90 14.78 5.10 -7.55
N LEU A 91 15.48 4.06 -7.08
CA LEU A 91 16.91 3.89 -7.37
C LEU A 91 17.17 3.67 -8.86
N PHE A 92 16.28 2.96 -9.56
CA PHE A 92 16.47 2.62 -10.97
C PHE A 92 15.80 3.60 -11.94
N LEU A 93 14.64 4.14 -11.58
CA LEU A 93 13.81 4.95 -12.48
C LEU A 93 13.59 6.39 -11.98
N GLY A 94 14.15 6.77 -10.82
CA GLY A 94 13.93 8.09 -10.22
C GLY A 94 14.36 9.25 -11.12
N SER A 95 15.41 9.08 -11.93
CA SER A 95 15.85 10.10 -12.91
C SER A 95 14.96 10.18 -14.16
N SER A 96 14.09 9.20 -14.37
CA SER A 96 13.21 9.08 -15.55
C SER A 96 11.77 9.52 -15.26
N ILE A 97 11.46 9.92 -14.02
CA ILE A 97 10.14 10.38 -13.60
C ILE A 97 10.22 11.79 -13.01
N SER A 98 9.10 12.50 -12.98
CA SER A 98 9.02 13.85 -12.42
C SER A 98 9.27 13.86 -10.90
N THR A 99 9.64 15.03 -10.37
CA THR A 99 9.75 15.24 -8.92
C THR A 99 8.43 14.97 -8.19
N ILE A 100 7.29 15.27 -8.81
CA ILE A 100 5.96 14.99 -8.25
C ILE A 100 5.76 13.47 -8.13
N GLY A 101 6.15 12.70 -9.15
CA GLY A 101 6.11 11.24 -9.12
C GLY A 101 6.99 10.63 -8.01
N ILE A 102 8.20 11.16 -7.83
CA ILE A 102 9.11 10.75 -6.75
C ILE A 102 8.45 10.99 -5.38
N VAL A 103 7.93 12.20 -5.14
CA VAL A 103 7.28 12.56 -3.89
C VAL A 103 6.05 11.69 -3.64
N ALA A 104 5.25 11.42 -4.66
CA ALA A 104 4.09 10.55 -4.57
C ALA A 104 4.47 9.11 -4.17
N ILE A 105 5.48 8.52 -4.81
CA ILE A 105 5.99 7.18 -4.45
C ILE A 105 6.45 7.16 -2.99
N LEU A 106 7.25 8.14 -2.57
CA LEU A 106 7.76 8.21 -1.20
C LEU A 106 6.65 8.40 -0.16
N ALA A 107 5.65 9.23 -0.46
CA ALA A 107 4.51 9.46 0.44
C ALA A 107 3.68 8.19 0.62
N VAL A 108 3.36 7.48 -0.47
CA VAL A 108 2.64 6.19 -0.41
C VAL A 108 3.49 5.14 0.29
N ALA A 109 4.78 5.04 0.01
CA ALA A 109 5.68 4.09 0.68
C ALA A 109 5.76 4.36 2.20
N ALA A 110 5.85 5.63 2.62
CA ALA A 110 5.85 5.99 4.02
C ALA A 110 4.52 5.61 4.71
N TRP A 111 3.39 5.83 4.05
CA TRP A 111 2.08 5.43 4.54
C TRP A 111 1.97 3.90 4.71
N VAL A 112 2.38 3.14 3.69
CA VAL A 112 2.36 1.67 3.74
C VAL A 112 3.30 1.14 4.82
N ALA A 113 4.49 1.72 4.99
CA ALA A 113 5.41 1.39 6.07
C ALA A 113 4.79 1.63 7.45
N MET A 114 4.05 2.74 7.62
CA MET A 114 3.31 3.02 8.85
C MET A 114 2.25 1.95 9.13
N MET A 115 1.50 1.53 8.12
CA MET A 115 0.49 0.46 8.27
C MET A 115 1.14 -0.86 8.69
N ALA A 116 2.23 -1.27 8.03
CA ALA A 116 2.98 -2.48 8.38
C ALA A 116 3.48 -2.46 9.83
N LEU A 117 3.98 -1.31 10.31
CA LEU A 117 4.42 -1.14 11.69
C LEU A 117 3.27 -1.26 12.68
N LEU A 118 2.13 -0.60 12.43
CA LEU A 118 0.96 -0.65 13.30
C LEU A 118 0.37 -2.08 13.37
N GLN A 119 0.29 -2.78 12.23
CA GLN A 119 -0.14 -4.19 12.19
C GLN A 119 0.83 -5.08 12.97
N ARG A 120 2.15 -4.87 12.84
CA ARG A 120 3.16 -5.63 13.58
C ARG A 120 3.09 -5.39 15.08
N ILE A 121 2.77 -4.17 15.51
CA ILE A 121 2.51 -3.86 16.93
C ILE A 121 1.26 -4.60 17.40
N GLY A 122 0.15 -4.51 16.67
CA GLY A 122 -1.09 -5.20 17.01
C GLY A 122 -0.96 -6.73 17.04
N LEU A 123 -0.15 -7.31 16.16
CA LEU A 123 0.14 -8.74 16.12
C LEU A 123 0.81 -9.25 17.42
N ARG A 124 1.60 -8.43 18.11
CA ARG A 124 2.23 -8.81 19.39
C ARG A 124 1.23 -8.88 20.56
N SER A 125 0.02 -8.39 20.35
CA SER A 125 -1.06 -8.35 21.33
C SER A 125 -2.14 -9.41 21.08
N LEU A 126 -1.96 -10.24 20.04
CA LEU A 126 -2.75 -11.45 19.78
C LEU A 126 -2.09 -12.66 20.43
#